data_AF-A0A957HKD7-F1
#
_entry.id   AF-A0A957HKD7-F1
#
_cell.length_a   1.000
_cell.length_b   1.000
_cell.length_c   1.000
_cell.angle_alpha   90.00
_cell.angle_beta   90.00
_cell.angle_gamma   90.00
#
_symmetry.space_group_name_H-M   'P 1'
#
loop_
_entity.id
_entity.type
_entity.pdbx_description
1 polymer ?
#
loop_
_entity_poly.entity_id
_entity_poly.type
_entity_poly.pdbx_seq_one_letter_code
_entity_poly.pdbx_strand_id
1 'polypeptide(L)' 'PLKGDAPTSSWQPGQVIHDFFAIELAESMPPGEYQVETGFYDIATMQRLQVNGETSDAVLGRVVVED' A
#
# COMPACT_ATOMS: atom_id res chain seq x y z
N PRO A 1 -5.50 -9.19 0.95
CA PRO A 1 -6.72 -8.41 0.59
C PRO A 1 -7.97 -9.05 1.20
N LEU A 2 -8.94 -8.24 1.61
CA LEU A 2 -10.19 -8.63 2.26
C LEU A 2 -9.96 -9.62 3.41
N LYS A 3 -9.02 -9.29 4.31
CA LYS A 3 -8.62 -10.14 5.44
C LYS A 3 -8.21 -11.59 5.07
N GLY A 4 -7.83 -11.83 3.82
CA GLY A 4 -7.41 -13.14 3.31
C GLY A 4 -8.41 -13.78 2.33
N ASP A 5 -9.62 -13.24 2.21
CA ASP A 5 -10.67 -13.82 1.35
C ASP A 5 -10.41 -13.61 -0.16
N ALA A 6 -9.47 -12.74 -0.51
CA ALA A 6 -9.04 -12.49 -1.88
C ALA A 6 -7.51 -12.54 -2.01
N PRO A 7 -6.87 -13.73 -1.91
CA PRO A 7 -5.43 -13.86 -2.04
C PRO A 7 -4.96 -13.41 -3.42
N THR A 8 -3.79 -12.78 -3.52
CA THR A 8 -3.26 -12.23 -4.78
C THR A 8 -3.02 -13.29 -5.86
N SER A 9 -2.90 -14.56 -5.48
CA SER A 9 -2.79 -15.70 -6.40
C SER A 9 -4.10 -16.07 -7.11
N SER A 10 -5.26 -15.60 -6.64
CA SER A 10 -6.56 -15.89 -7.28
C SER A 10 -7.02 -14.80 -8.25
N TRP A 11 -6.29 -13.69 -8.32
CA TRP A 11 -6.70 -12.51 -9.07
C TRP A 11 -6.73 -12.76 -10.58
N GLN A 12 -7.71 -12.16 -11.26
CA GLN A 12 -7.82 -12.18 -12.72
C GLN A 12 -7.51 -10.80 -13.33
N PRO A 13 -6.95 -10.73 -14.56
CA PRO A 13 -6.75 -9.46 -15.25
C PRO A 13 -8.05 -8.65 -15.37
N GLY A 14 -8.01 -7.37 -14.98
CA GLY A 14 -9.16 -6.47 -15.00
C GLY A 14 -10.14 -6.63 -13.83
N GLN A 15 -9.91 -7.58 -12.91
CA GLN A 15 -10.72 -7.71 -11.71
C GLN A 15 -10.53 -6.52 -10.78
N VAL A 16 -11.63 -5.98 -10.25
CA VAL A 16 -11.62 -4.94 -9.22
C VAL A 16 -11.92 -5.57 -7.87
N ILE A 17 -11.03 -5.34 -6.90
CA ILE A 17 -11.21 -5.76 -5.50
C ILE A 17 -11.17 -4.50 -4.64
N HIS A 18 -12.26 -4.24 -3.90
CA HIS A 18 -12.33 -3.13 -2.96
C HIS A 18 -11.94 -3.63 -1.58
N ASP A 19 -10.95 -3.01 -0.94
CA ASP A 19 -10.50 -3.33 0.40
C ASP A 19 -10.17 -2.05 1.16
N PHE A 20 -10.37 -2.06 2.48
CA PHE A 20 -10.17 -0.89 3.34
C PHE A 20 -9.06 -1.18 4.35
N PHE A 21 -8.04 -0.31 4.34
CA PHE A 21 -6.94 -0.35 5.29
C PHE A 21 -7.01 0.88 6.18
N ALA A 22 -7.16 0.66 7.49
CA ALA A 22 -6.97 1.71 8.48
C ALA A 22 -5.48 1.83 8.80
N ILE A 23 -4.95 3.05 8.74
CA ILE A 23 -3.58 3.35 9.14
C ILE A 23 -3.67 4.12 10.45
N GLU A 24 -3.23 3.49 11.53
CA GLU A 24 -3.12 4.16 12.83
C GLU A 24 -1.85 5.01 12.83
N LEU A 25 -2.02 6.31 13.13
CA LEU A 25 -0.91 7.23 13.30
C LEU A 25 -0.47 7.20 14.76
N ALA A 26 0.85 7.18 15.00
CA ALA A 26 1.39 7.26 16.35
C ALA A 26 1.12 8.65 16.94
N GLU A 27 0.71 8.73 18.21
CA GLU A 27 0.51 10.02 18.90
C GLU A 27 1.78 10.88 18.96
N SER A 28 2.95 10.23 18.90
CA SER A 28 4.27 10.90 18.88
C SER A 28 4.74 11.29 17.47
N MET A 29 3.91 11.09 16.44
CA MET A 29 4.24 11.44 15.07
C MET A 29 4.37 12.97 14.95
N PRO A 30 5.51 13.50 14.46
CA PRO A 30 5.67 14.92 14.29
C PRO A 30 4.62 15.50 13.33
N PRO A 31 4.18 16.76 13.53
CA PRO A 31 3.42 17.47 12.52
C PRO A 31 4.23 17.61 11.22
N GLY A 32 3.55 17.52 10.08
CA GLY A 32 4.20 17.63 8.79
C GLY A 32 3.41 17.02 7.63
N GLU A 33 3.95 17.20 6.43
CA GLU A 33 3.42 16.58 5.22
C GLU A 33 4.08 15.21 5.03
N TYR A 34 3.24 14.17 4.95
CA TYR A 34 3.65 12.79 4.75
C TYR A 34 3.11 12.27 3.43
N GLN A 35 3.93 11.53 2.71
CA GLN A 35 3.51 10.81 1.51
C GLN A 35 3.08 9.40 1.89
N VAL A 36 1.89 9.00 1.44
CA VAL A 36 1.37 7.65 1.65
C VAL A 36 1.66 6.84 0.40
N GLU A 37 2.34 5.71 0.58
CA GLU A 37 2.75 4.81 -0.51
C GLU A 37 2.28 3.39 -0.23
N THR A 38 2.02 2.63 -1.30
CA THR A 38 1.64 1.22 -1.23
C THR A 38 2.32 0.43 -2.33
N GLY A 39 2.32 -0.90 -2.23
CA GLY A 39 2.82 -1.78 -3.29
C GLY A 39 2.86 -3.24 -2.86
N PHE A 40 3.19 -4.11 -3.81
CA PHE A 40 3.35 -5.54 -3.57
C PHE A 40 4.82 -5.91 -3.47
N TYR A 41 5.11 -7.02 -2.80
CA TYR A 41 6.44 -7.57 -2.69
C TYR A 41 6.40 -9.08 -2.98
N ASP A 42 7.54 -9.63 -3.39
CA ASP A 42 7.75 -11.07 -3.46
C ASP A 42 7.93 -11.62 -2.03
N ILE A 43 7.07 -12.57 -1.62
CA ILE A 43 7.05 -13.04 -0.24
C ILE A 43 8.30 -13.83 0.16
N ALA A 44 9.01 -14.44 -0.78
CA ALA A 44 10.20 -15.24 -0.49
C ALA A 44 11.42 -14.37 -0.23
N THR A 45 11.53 -13.24 -0.95
CA THR A 45 12.67 -12.33 -0.90
C THR A 45 12.40 -11.04 -0.13
N MET A 46 11.12 -10.75 0.14
CA MET A 46 10.62 -9.48 0.67
C MET A 46 10.94 -8.27 -0.22
N GLN A 47 11.40 -8.49 -1.45
CA GLN A 47 11.70 -7.41 -2.38
C GLN A 47 10.43 -6.83 -2.98
N ARG A 48 10.38 -5.49 -3.08
CA ARG A 48 9.25 -4.82 -3.70
C ARG A 48 9.18 -5.11 -5.20
N LEU A 49 7.98 -5.43 -5.68
CA LEU A 49 7.72 -5.61 -7.10
C LEU A 49 7.69 -4.24 -7.80
N GLN A 50 8.25 -4.20 -9.00
CA GLN A 50 8.24 -3.00 -9.84
C GLN A 50 6.91 -2.89 -10.60
N VAL A 51 6.33 -1.70 -10.62
CA VAL A 51 5.23 -1.33 -11.49
C VAL A 51 5.82 -0.99 -12.87
N ASN A 52 5.49 -1.80 -13.88
CA ASN A 52 5.98 -1.66 -15.25
C ASN A 52 7.52 -1.56 -15.41
N GLY A 53 8.29 -1.99 -14.40
CA GLY A 53 9.76 -1.95 -14.41
C GLY A 53 10.38 -0.59 -14.03
N GLU A 54 9.59 0.39 -13.60
CA GLU A 54 10.07 1.76 -13.35
C GLU A 54 10.08 2.14 -11.88
N THR A 55 8.98 1.88 -11.15
CA THR A 55 8.86 2.25 -9.73
C THR A 55 8.48 1.05 -8.88
N SER A 56 9.09 0.94 -7.71
CA SER A 56 8.65 0.01 -6.68
C SER A 56 7.36 0.50 -6.02
N ASP A 57 7.15 1.82 -6.01
CA ASP A 57 6.13 2.51 -5.24
C ASP A 57 4.92 2.95 -6.05
N ALA A 58 3.73 2.73 -5.50
CA ALA A 58 2.51 3.42 -5.89
C ALA A 58 2.18 4.48 -4.82
N VAL A 59 2.35 5.75 -5.19
CA VAL A 59 2.00 6.89 -4.32
C VAL A 59 0.48 7.07 -4.31
N LEU A 60 -0.12 6.98 -3.13
CA LEU A 60 -1.57 7.16 -2.95
C LEU A 60 -1.94 8.64 -2.76
N GLY A 61 -1.02 9.44 -2.23
CA GLY A 61 -1.22 10.86 -2.03
C GLY A 61 -0.39 11.41 -0.88
N ARG A 62 -0.70 12.64 -0.48
CA ARG A 62 -0.06 13.32 0.65
C ARG A 62 -1.10 13.66 1.71
N VAL A 63 -0.70 13.54 2.96
CA VAL A 63 -1.51 13.85 4.14
C VAL A 63 -0.75 14.82 5.01
N VAL A 64 -1.45 15.77 5.62
CA VAL A 64 -0.88 16.70 6.60
C VAL A 64 -1.28 16.21 7.99
N VAL A 65 -0.28 16.00 8.84
CA VAL A 65 -0.46 15.80 10.27
C VAL A 65 -0.30 17.17 10.93
N GLU A 66 -1.33 17.61 11.63
CA GLU A 66 -1.36 18.85 12.41
C GLU A 66 -1.20 18.55 13.91
N ASP A 67 -0.83 19.57 14.69
CA ASP A 67 -0.77 19.50 16.16
C ASP A 67 -2.14 19.36 16.82
#